data_AF-A0A0X3NG65-F1
#
_entry.id   AF-A0A0X3NG65-F1
#
_cell.length_a   1.000
_cell.length_b   1.000
_cell.length_c   1.000
_cell.angle_alpha   90.00
_cell.angle_beta   90.00
_cell.angle_gamma   90.00
#
_symmetry.space_group_name_H-M   'P 1'
#
loop_
_entity.id
_entity.type
_entity.pdbx_description
1 polymer ?
#
loop_
_entity_poly.entity_id
_entity_poly.type
_entity_poly.pdbx_seq_one_letter_code
_entity_poly.pdbx_strand_id
1 'polypeptide(L)'
;MMRTTFPGPVFPRLLLTFCRLETTAAKAVDSRPELQKGNNKPSSVVGPFKPLVIPGLSTTETTRTELYKPQFSSLHEHKVEEVGKWTTVWPAENFFSPCLFPVPIRQGHSKNLVENEGLSPGKYANTELMKIPNFLHLSPEHIRKHCEALKKFTTKWPEGLKTDSAVTKHYPLEVVYRTFLNSAPSIRDRRARFVTLRIPLSTLKLDKRSHLKLLRLAKSYGFERDMAQYYADSDTLELKSGRCPVKRQNYDYLTYVLTVLTMESKVT
;
A
#
# COMPACT_ATOMS: atom_id res chain seq x y z
N MET A 1 -30.33 -31.65 29.17
CA MET A 1 -30.09 -30.69 28.07
C MET A 1 -29.56 -29.39 28.64
N MET A 2 -28.24 -29.27 28.79
CA MET A 2 -27.59 -28.05 29.28
C MET A 2 -27.43 -27.06 28.12
N ARG A 3 -28.01 -25.87 28.25
CA ARG A 3 -27.76 -24.73 27.37
C ARG A 3 -26.70 -23.85 28.01
N THR A 4 -25.47 -23.92 27.52
CA THR A 4 -24.40 -23.01 27.88
C THR A 4 -24.47 -21.78 26.97
N THR A 5 -24.70 -20.62 27.58
CA THR A 5 -24.62 -19.29 26.95
C THR A 5 -23.15 -18.87 26.86
N PHE A 6 -22.61 -18.71 25.65
CA PHE A 6 -21.30 -18.11 25.43
C PHE A 6 -21.45 -16.57 25.29
N PRO A 7 -20.72 -15.77 26.09
CA PRO A 7 -20.61 -14.34 25.87
C PRO A 7 -19.55 -14.09 24.77
N GLY A 8 -19.94 -13.38 23.71
CA GLY A 8 -19.02 -12.93 22.66
C GLY A 8 -18.04 -11.86 23.15
N PRO A 9 -16.85 -11.74 22.54
CA PRO A 9 -15.80 -10.86 23.04
C PRO A 9 -16.14 -9.38 22.80
N VAL A 10 -15.95 -8.61 23.87
CA VAL A 10 -15.98 -7.15 23.91
C VAL A 10 -14.68 -6.62 23.30
N PHE A 11 -14.75 -5.90 22.19
CA PHE A 11 -13.61 -5.18 21.62
C PHE A 11 -13.44 -3.82 22.31
N PRO A 12 -12.27 -3.50 22.87
CA PRO A 12 -12.01 -2.17 23.40
C PRO A 12 -11.70 -1.17 22.27
N ARG A 13 -12.38 -0.03 22.31
CA ARG A 13 -11.95 1.22 21.66
C ARG A 13 -10.59 1.61 22.22
N LEU A 14 -9.56 1.82 21.39
CA LEU A 14 -8.54 2.86 21.58
C LEU A 14 -7.62 2.99 20.35
N LEU A 15 -7.37 4.25 19.99
CA LEU A 15 -6.23 4.81 19.25
C LEU A 15 -6.11 4.49 17.75
N LEU A 16 -6.85 5.27 16.95
CA LEU A 16 -6.45 5.62 15.59
C LEU A 16 -5.20 6.52 15.66
N THR A 17 -4.03 5.90 15.73
CA THR A 17 -2.76 6.59 15.52
C THR A 17 -2.63 6.89 14.02
N PHE A 18 -2.72 8.16 13.65
CA PHE A 18 -2.37 8.63 12.32
C PHE A 18 -0.90 8.27 12.05
N CYS A 19 -0.67 7.31 11.16
CA CYS A 19 0.67 6.99 10.66
C CYS A 19 1.10 8.12 9.71
N ARG A 20 1.69 9.17 10.29
CA ARG A 20 2.38 10.24 9.57
C ARG A 20 3.66 9.63 8.98
N LEU A 21 3.74 9.55 7.66
CA LEU A 21 5.00 9.24 6.96
C LEU A 21 5.95 10.42 7.16
N GLU A 22 6.69 10.41 8.26
CA GLU A 22 7.81 11.32 8.47
C GLU A 22 8.93 10.91 7.51
N THR A 23 9.22 11.80 6.56
CA THR A 23 10.37 11.69 5.67
C THR A 23 11.62 12.04 6.46
N THR A 24 12.18 11.09 7.19
CA THR A 24 13.49 11.24 7.81
C THR A 24 14.56 11.04 6.74
N ALA A 25 15.13 12.16 6.29
CA ALA A 25 16.35 12.17 5.50
C ALA A 25 17.48 11.52 6.33
N ALA A 26 17.84 10.29 6.00
CA ALA A 26 18.98 9.61 6.58
C ALA A 26 20.26 10.32 6.11
N LYS A 27 20.89 11.07 7.01
CA LYS A 27 22.25 11.58 6.85
C LYS A 27 23.20 10.37 6.75
N ALA A 28 23.99 10.33 5.68
CA ALA A 28 25.11 9.41 5.55
C ALA A 28 26.11 9.68 6.68
N VAL A 29 26.29 8.69 7.55
CA VAL A 29 27.40 8.66 8.51
C VAL A 29 28.48 7.81 7.89
N ASP A 30 29.55 8.48 7.45
CA ASP A 30 30.84 7.87 7.19
C ASP A 30 31.42 7.37 8.51
N SER A 31 31.54 6.05 8.66
CA SER A 31 32.41 5.44 9.64
C SER A 31 33.20 4.32 8.97
N ARG A 32 34.45 4.64 8.63
CA ARG A 32 35.48 3.65 8.31
C ARG A 32 35.80 2.87 9.59
N PRO A 33 35.74 1.52 9.60
CA PRO A 33 36.41 0.74 10.62
C PRO A 33 37.87 0.49 10.20
N GLU A 34 38.79 0.71 11.13
CA GLU A 34 40.20 0.39 11.03
C GLU A 34 40.43 -1.11 10.81
N LEU A 35 41.39 -1.44 9.94
CA LEU A 35 41.85 -2.79 9.65
C LEU A 35 42.54 -3.40 10.89
N GLN A 36 41.95 -4.44 11.48
CA GLN A 36 42.73 -5.41 12.26
C GLN A 36 43.22 -6.52 11.33
N LYS A 37 44.55 -6.65 11.24
CA LYS A 37 45.24 -7.71 10.49
C LYS A 37 45.01 -9.06 11.18
N GLY A 38 44.06 -9.83 10.65
CA GLY A 38 43.96 -11.27 10.88
C GLY A 38 44.42 -12.02 9.63
N ASN A 39 45.49 -12.81 9.75
CA ASN A 39 45.94 -13.72 8.70
C ASN A 39 44.83 -14.72 8.36
N ASN A 40 44.25 -14.62 7.16
CA ASN A 40 43.65 -15.74 6.45
C ASN A 40 43.71 -15.44 4.94
N LYS A 41 44.25 -16.40 4.18
CA LYS A 41 44.44 -16.33 2.72
C LYS A 41 43.11 -15.99 2.02
N PRO A 42 43.07 -15.03 1.07
CA PRO A 42 41.86 -14.72 0.34
C PRO A 42 41.61 -15.77 -0.74
N SER A 43 40.47 -16.47 -0.65
CA SER A 43 39.91 -17.21 -1.76
C SER A 43 39.33 -16.22 -2.78
N SER A 44 39.77 -16.38 -4.02
CA SER A 44 39.38 -15.57 -5.17
C SER A 44 37.92 -15.77 -5.54
N VAL A 45 37.09 -14.75 -5.33
CA VAL A 45 35.79 -14.61 -6.01
C VAL A 45 35.85 -13.33 -6.84
N VAL A 46 35.97 -13.51 -8.16
CA VAL A 46 35.92 -12.42 -9.15
C VAL A 46 34.44 -12.18 -9.48
N GLY A 47 33.90 -11.08 -8.95
CA GLY A 47 32.54 -10.57 -9.24
C GLY A 47 31.99 -9.72 -8.07
N PRO A 48 31.26 -8.61 -8.32
CA PRO A 48 30.89 -7.65 -7.27
C PRO A 48 29.70 -8.09 -6.37
N PHE A 49 29.15 -9.29 -6.56
CA PHE A 49 27.96 -9.73 -5.84
C PHE A 49 28.28 -10.83 -4.83
N LYS A 50 28.04 -10.55 -3.55
CA LYS A 50 28.03 -11.56 -2.50
C LYS A 50 26.81 -12.48 -2.70
N PRO A 51 26.94 -13.81 -2.54
CA PRO A 51 25.79 -14.71 -2.61
C PRO A 51 24.79 -14.36 -1.51
N LEU A 52 23.55 -14.02 -1.88
CA LEU A 52 22.48 -13.80 -0.92
C LEU A 52 21.92 -15.15 -0.50
N VAL A 53 22.23 -15.54 0.73
CA VAL A 53 21.63 -16.71 1.39
C VAL A 53 20.57 -16.18 2.35
N ILE A 54 19.31 -16.54 2.13
CA ILE A 54 18.21 -16.23 3.05
C ILE A 54 18.18 -17.37 4.09
N PRO A 55 18.57 -17.12 5.36
CA PRO A 55 18.69 -18.19 6.35
C PRO A 55 17.32 -18.78 6.72
N GLY A 56 17.27 -20.11 6.86
CA GLY A 56 16.12 -20.84 7.39
C GLY A 56 16.16 -20.98 8.92
N LEU A 57 15.08 -21.50 9.51
CA LEU A 57 14.89 -21.62 10.97
C LEU A 57 15.97 -22.46 11.69
N SER A 58 16.62 -23.40 10.99
CA SER A 58 17.77 -24.16 11.45
C SER A 58 18.87 -24.05 10.40
N THR A 59 19.94 -23.32 10.70
CA THR A 59 21.07 -23.15 9.77
C THR A 59 22.13 -24.19 10.10
N THR A 60 22.34 -25.16 9.21
CA THR A 60 23.51 -26.04 9.28
C THR A 60 24.66 -25.31 8.59
N GLU A 61 25.75 -25.06 9.30
CA GLU A 61 26.92 -24.39 8.74
C GLU A 61 27.72 -25.35 7.86
N THR A 62 27.77 -25.11 6.55
CA THR A 62 28.58 -25.90 5.61
C THR A 62 29.93 -25.22 5.36
N THR A 63 31.03 -25.96 5.45
CA THR A 63 32.41 -25.45 5.28
C THR A 63 32.81 -25.19 3.82
N ARG A 64 31.94 -25.52 2.84
CA ARG A 64 32.30 -25.56 1.42
C ARG A 64 31.73 -24.37 0.63
N THR A 65 32.60 -23.69 -0.12
CA THR A 65 32.23 -22.66 -1.10
C THR A 65 32.05 -23.33 -2.46
N GLU A 66 30.82 -23.35 -3.00
CA GLU A 66 30.61 -23.79 -4.38
C GLU A 66 30.95 -22.65 -5.36
N LEU A 67 31.70 -22.98 -6.42
CA LEU A 67 31.84 -22.13 -7.59
C LEU A 67 30.57 -22.28 -8.43
N TYR A 68 29.88 -21.17 -8.71
CA TYR A 68 28.74 -21.17 -9.62
C TYR A 68 29.18 -21.70 -10.99
N LYS A 69 28.61 -22.85 -11.38
CA LYS A 69 28.73 -23.37 -12.74
C LYS A 69 27.45 -23.05 -13.48
N PRO A 70 27.49 -22.25 -14.56
CA PRO A 70 26.32 -22.01 -15.38
C PRO A 70 25.84 -23.36 -15.95
N GLN A 71 24.57 -23.70 -15.71
CA GLN A 71 23.96 -24.94 -16.24
C GLN A 71 23.28 -24.72 -17.60
N PHE A 72 23.15 -23.48 -18.03
CA PHE A 72 22.51 -23.15 -19.31
C PHE A 72 23.52 -23.16 -20.45
N SER A 73 23.05 -23.50 -21.65
CA SER A 73 23.85 -23.27 -22.86
C SER A 73 24.23 -21.79 -22.96
N SER A 74 25.42 -21.51 -23.49
CA SER A 74 25.95 -20.15 -23.67
C SER A 74 25.04 -19.19 -24.47
N LEU A 75 23.97 -19.73 -25.08
CA LEU A 75 22.96 -18.98 -25.84
C LEU A 75 21.82 -18.41 -24.96
N HIS A 76 21.51 -19.00 -23.80
CA HIS A 76 20.31 -18.64 -22.99
C HIS A 76 20.61 -17.92 -21.68
N GLU A 77 21.78 -18.15 -21.09
CA GLU A 77 22.33 -17.13 -20.21
C GLU A 77 22.70 -15.98 -21.13
N HIS A 78 21.80 -15.00 -21.29
CA HIS A 78 22.24 -13.68 -21.70
C HIS A 78 23.46 -13.41 -20.85
N LYS A 79 24.64 -13.33 -21.47
CA LYS A 79 25.80 -12.73 -20.85
C LYS A 79 25.29 -11.38 -20.40
N VAL A 80 24.96 -11.27 -19.12
CA VAL A 80 24.56 -10.01 -18.51
C VAL A 80 25.86 -9.21 -18.37
N GLU A 81 26.65 -9.10 -19.43
CA GLU A 81 27.73 -8.13 -19.60
C GLU A 81 27.10 -6.71 -19.62
N GLU A 82 25.79 -6.61 -19.87
CA GLU A 82 24.96 -5.41 -19.74
C GLU A 82 24.22 -5.27 -18.38
N VAL A 83 24.81 -5.70 -17.25
CA VAL A 83 24.21 -5.46 -15.90
C VAL A 83 23.86 -3.97 -15.69
N GLY A 84 24.58 -3.08 -16.37
CA GLY A 84 24.35 -1.63 -16.35
C GLY A 84 22.95 -1.18 -16.76
N LYS A 85 22.13 -2.04 -17.42
CA LYS A 85 20.75 -1.74 -17.80
C LYS A 85 19.76 -2.80 -17.30
N TRP A 86 19.73 -3.03 -15.98
CA TRP A 86 18.73 -3.90 -15.33
C TRP A 86 17.27 -3.62 -15.77
N THR A 87 16.94 -2.35 -16.07
CA THR A 87 15.62 -1.94 -16.56
C THR A 87 15.21 -2.61 -17.88
N THR A 88 16.18 -3.01 -18.71
CA THR A 88 15.93 -3.73 -19.97
C THR A 88 15.79 -5.22 -19.74
N VAL A 89 16.55 -5.78 -18.78
CA VAL A 89 16.50 -7.20 -18.41
C VAL A 89 15.16 -7.56 -17.78
N TRP A 90 14.64 -6.69 -16.91
CA TRP A 90 13.39 -6.91 -16.19
C TRP A 90 12.45 -5.70 -16.29
N PRO A 91 11.75 -5.51 -17.43
CA PRO A 91 10.95 -4.31 -17.69
C PRO A 91 9.61 -4.28 -16.92
N ALA A 92 9.01 -5.45 -16.65
CA ALA A 92 7.67 -5.56 -16.08
C ALA A 92 7.59 -6.73 -15.09
N GLU A 93 6.43 -6.88 -14.44
CA GLU A 93 6.14 -8.04 -13.59
C GLU A 93 6.31 -9.33 -14.41
N ASN A 94 7.11 -10.26 -13.89
CA ASN A 94 7.29 -11.57 -14.50
C ASN A 94 7.69 -12.60 -13.43
N PHE A 95 7.45 -13.87 -13.72
CA PHE A 95 7.89 -14.98 -12.88
C PHE A 95 9.42 -15.01 -12.79
N PHE A 96 9.93 -15.48 -11.65
CA PHE A 96 11.37 -15.64 -11.48
C PHE A 96 11.93 -16.61 -12.55
N SER A 97 12.87 -16.10 -13.34
CA SER A 97 13.52 -16.82 -14.43
C SER A 97 14.99 -17.03 -14.06
N PRO A 98 15.41 -18.27 -13.80
CA PRO A 98 16.78 -18.57 -13.38
C PRO A 98 17.83 -18.18 -14.43
N CYS A 99 17.46 -18.15 -15.72
CA CYS A 99 18.32 -17.79 -16.85
C CYS A 99 18.62 -16.30 -16.90
N LEU A 100 17.61 -15.46 -16.59
CA LEU A 100 17.71 -14.01 -16.67
C LEU A 100 18.33 -13.40 -15.41
N PHE A 101 18.18 -14.07 -14.26
CA PHE A 101 18.71 -13.57 -13.00
C PHE A 101 20.21 -13.92 -12.87
N PRO A 102 21.13 -12.93 -12.90
CA PRO A 102 22.56 -13.19 -13.02
C PRO A 102 23.22 -13.70 -11.73
N VAL A 103 22.54 -13.59 -10.59
CA VAL A 103 23.14 -13.91 -9.28
C VAL A 103 22.79 -15.34 -8.85
N PRO A 104 23.73 -16.09 -8.25
CA PRO A 104 23.46 -17.38 -7.64
C PRO A 104 22.64 -17.19 -6.35
N ILE A 105 21.32 -17.32 -6.46
CA ILE A 105 20.40 -17.33 -5.31
C ILE A 105 20.01 -18.75 -4.94
N ARG A 106 19.79 -18.98 -3.64
CA ARG A 106 19.33 -20.25 -3.08
C ARG A 106 18.16 -19.99 -2.15
N GLN A 107 17.20 -20.91 -2.14
CA GLN A 107 16.06 -20.84 -1.24
C GLN A 107 15.48 -22.24 -1.03
N GLY A 108 15.03 -22.51 0.19
CA GLY A 108 14.46 -23.78 0.59
C GLY A 108 15.17 -24.35 1.79
N HIS A 109 14.47 -25.21 2.52
CA HIS A 109 15.00 -25.86 3.70
C HIS A 109 15.81 -27.10 3.32
N SER A 110 17.01 -27.24 3.86
CA SER A 110 17.81 -28.46 3.84
C SER A 110 17.69 -29.14 5.21
N LYS A 111 17.20 -30.38 5.25
CA LYS A 111 16.93 -31.06 6.54
C LYS A 111 18.20 -31.57 7.22
N ASN A 112 19.16 -32.04 6.44
CA ASN A 112 20.39 -32.67 6.92
C ASN A 112 21.58 -32.32 6.00
N LEU A 113 22.80 -32.47 6.52
CA LEU A 113 24.04 -32.39 5.72
C LEU A 113 24.12 -33.43 4.59
N VAL A 114 23.32 -34.50 4.66
CA VAL A 114 23.24 -35.54 3.62
C VAL A 114 22.39 -35.08 2.42
N GLU A 115 21.40 -34.22 2.66
CA GLU A 115 20.51 -33.72 1.63
C GLU A 115 21.11 -32.43 1.03
N ASN A 116 21.42 -32.43 -0.26
CA ASN A 116 22.05 -31.31 -0.97
C ASN A 116 23.32 -30.77 -0.26
N GLU A 117 24.08 -31.64 0.40
CA GLU A 117 25.28 -31.27 1.17
C GLU A 117 25.01 -30.22 2.27
N GLY A 118 23.77 -30.16 2.77
CA GLY A 118 23.31 -29.16 3.75
C GLY A 118 22.98 -27.79 3.16
N LEU A 119 23.16 -27.58 1.85
CA LEU A 119 22.85 -26.31 1.18
C LEU A 119 21.39 -26.24 0.76
N SER A 120 20.81 -25.04 0.85
CA SER A 120 19.51 -24.76 0.26
C SER A 120 19.51 -25.02 -1.26
N PRO A 121 18.40 -25.50 -1.83
CA PRO A 121 18.24 -25.67 -3.26
C PRO A 121 18.62 -24.41 -4.05
N GLY A 122 19.32 -24.61 -5.17
CA GLY A 122 19.76 -23.55 -6.09
C GLY A 122 18.62 -22.82 -6.79
N LYS A 123 18.94 -21.87 -7.66
CA LYS A 123 17.91 -21.15 -8.44
C LYS A 123 17.25 -21.99 -9.53
N TYR A 124 17.95 -23.01 -10.05
CA TYR A 124 17.47 -23.84 -11.14
C TYR A 124 16.35 -24.78 -10.66
N ALA A 125 15.24 -24.83 -11.40
CA ALA A 125 14.06 -25.67 -11.11
C ALA A 125 13.52 -25.53 -9.66
N ASN A 126 13.73 -24.38 -9.01
CA ASN A 126 13.32 -24.16 -7.63
C ASN A 126 11.94 -23.52 -7.55
N THR A 127 10.96 -24.31 -7.11
CA THR A 127 9.56 -23.90 -7.01
C THR A 127 9.32 -22.86 -5.91
N GLU A 128 10.15 -22.81 -4.87
CA GLU A 128 10.02 -21.79 -3.81
C GLU A 128 10.31 -20.39 -4.33
N LEU A 129 11.29 -20.26 -5.23
CA LEU A 129 11.60 -18.98 -5.88
C LEU A 129 10.51 -18.56 -6.88
N MET A 130 9.79 -19.51 -7.49
CA MET A 130 8.69 -19.21 -8.41
C MET A 130 7.43 -18.70 -7.69
N LYS A 131 7.22 -19.10 -6.43
CA LYS A 131 6.05 -18.69 -5.62
C LYS A 131 6.13 -17.23 -5.16
N ILE A 132 7.33 -16.67 -5.03
CA ILE A 132 7.51 -15.33 -4.50
C ILE A 132 7.08 -14.29 -5.53
N PRO A 133 6.17 -13.34 -5.18
CA PRO A 133 5.94 -12.16 -5.99
C PRO A 133 7.18 -11.28 -5.91
N ASN A 134 8.04 -11.37 -6.93
CA ASN A 134 9.31 -10.66 -6.95
C ASN A 134 9.14 -9.19 -7.36
N PHE A 135 10.05 -8.33 -6.87
CA PHE A 135 10.07 -6.90 -7.14
C PHE A 135 11.23 -6.51 -8.08
N LEU A 136 11.68 -7.44 -8.91
CA LEU A 136 12.85 -7.25 -9.78
C LEU A 136 12.66 -6.11 -10.79
N HIS A 137 11.43 -5.91 -11.27
CA HIS A 137 11.04 -4.77 -12.11
C HIS A 137 10.97 -3.44 -11.34
N LEU A 138 10.85 -3.45 -10.01
CA LEU A 138 10.68 -2.25 -9.18
C LEU A 138 11.96 -1.85 -8.46
N SER A 139 13.10 -1.94 -9.16
CA SER A 139 14.37 -1.42 -8.63
C SER A 139 14.34 0.12 -8.48
N PRO A 140 15.12 0.72 -7.56
CA PRO A 140 15.12 2.18 -7.35
C PRO A 140 15.41 2.99 -8.62
N GLU A 141 16.33 2.50 -9.47
CA GLU A 141 16.64 3.12 -10.77
C GLU A 141 15.44 3.10 -11.74
N HIS A 142 14.70 1.99 -11.73
CA HIS A 142 13.49 1.83 -12.53
C HIS A 142 12.39 2.80 -12.09
N ILE A 143 12.17 2.90 -10.77
CA ILE A 143 11.21 3.83 -10.17
C ILE A 143 11.58 5.28 -10.52
N ARG A 144 12.86 5.66 -10.45
CA ARG A 144 13.32 7.01 -10.80
C ARG A 144 12.97 7.38 -12.24
N LYS A 145 13.27 6.49 -13.21
CA LYS A 145 12.92 6.69 -14.63
C LYS A 145 11.41 6.76 -14.84
N HIS A 146 10.65 5.89 -14.17
CA HIS A 146 9.19 5.88 -14.25
C HIS A 146 8.58 7.19 -13.72
N CYS A 147 9.01 7.63 -12.54
CA CYS A 147 8.56 8.89 -11.96
C CYS A 147 8.91 10.07 -12.87
N GLU A 148 10.12 10.09 -13.46
CA GLU A 148 10.53 11.13 -14.41
C GLU A 148 9.63 11.18 -15.65
N ALA A 149 9.33 10.02 -16.24
CA ALA A 149 8.40 9.94 -17.38
C ALA A 149 6.96 10.31 -17.01
N LEU A 150 6.53 10.04 -15.77
CA LEU A 150 5.19 10.34 -15.28
C LEU A 150 5.00 11.81 -14.87
N LYS A 151 6.07 12.54 -14.54
CA LYS A 151 6.01 13.97 -14.14
C LYS A 151 5.24 14.83 -15.15
N LYS A 152 5.33 14.52 -16.45
CA LYS A 152 4.61 15.25 -17.52
C LYS A 152 3.09 15.21 -17.38
N PHE A 153 2.54 14.21 -16.68
CA PHE A 153 1.10 14.07 -16.44
C PHE A 153 0.64 14.67 -15.11
N THR A 154 1.58 15.12 -14.26
CA THR A 154 1.26 15.67 -12.94
C THR A 154 1.02 17.17 -13.01
N THR A 155 0.12 17.67 -12.18
CA THR A 155 -0.15 19.10 -11.99
C THR A 155 0.35 19.55 -10.62
N LYS A 156 0.87 20.77 -10.51
CA LYS A 156 1.31 21.33 -9.23
C LYS A 156 0.11 21.54 -8.30
N TRP A 157 0.30 21.26 -7.02
CA TRP A 157 -0.70 21.57 -5.99
C TRP A 157 -0.81 23.10 -5.78
N PRO A 158 -2.02 23.67 -5.60
CA PRO A 158 -2.21 25.11 -5.40
C PRO A 158 -1.51 25.64 -4.14
N GLU A 159 -0.75 26.73 -4.28
CA GLU A 159 0.10 27.29 -3.20
C GLU A 159 -0.70 27.88 -2.03
N GLY A 160 -1.93 28.31 -2.26
CA GLY A 160 -2.81 28.86 -1.22
C GLY A 160 -3.41 27.80 -0.27
N LEU A 161 -3.32 26.51 -0.62
CA LEU A 161 -3.91 25.41 0.14
C LEU A 161 -2.84 24.53 0.81
N LYS A 162 -1.85 25.16 1.46
CA LYS A 162 -0.78 24.45 2.18
C LYS A 162 -1.22 23.89 3.54
N THR A 163 -2.26 24.46 4.14
CA THR A 163 -2.73 24.10 5.49
C THR A 163 -4.18 23.62 5.42
N ASP A 164 -4.51 22.60 6.21
CA ASP A 164 -5.86 22.03 6.27
C ASP A 164 -6.92 23.07 6.66
N SER A 165 -6.56 24.04 7.51
CA SER A 165 -7.46 25.15 7.86
C SER A 165 -7.83 26.04 6.66
N ALA A 166 -6.89 26.27 5.73
CA ALA A 166 -7.15 27.02 4.50
C ALA A 166 -8.06 26.22 3.56
N VAL A 167 -7.87 24.90 3.49
CA VAL A 167 -8.75 24.00 2.72
C VAL A 167 -10.17 24.06 3.26
N THR A 168 -10.38 23.85 4.57
CA THR A 168 -11.72 23.88 5.18
C THR A 168 -12.40 25.24 5.02
N LYS A 169 -11.63 26.35 5.05
CA LYS A 169 -12.17 27.71 4.87
C LYS A 169 -12.69 27.96 3.45
N HIS A 170 -11.95 27.53 2.42
CA HIS A 170 -12.31 27.76 1.02
C HIS A 170 -13.20 26.66 0.43
N TYR A 171 -13.02 25.43 0.89
CA TYR A 171 -13.69 24.22 0.41
C TYR A 171 -14.21 23.40 1.62
N PRO A 172 -15.30 23.85 2.27
CA PRO A 172 -15.83 23.21 3.48
C PRO A 172 -16.56 21.89 3.24
N LEU A 173 -16.91 21.57 1.99
CA LEU A 173 -17.60 20.34 1.62
C LEU A 173 -16.59 19.25 1.23
N GLU A 174 -16.52 18.19 2.02
CA GLU A 174 -15.73 17.00 1.70
C GLU A 174 -16.62 15.93 1.06
N VAL A 175 -16.18 15.40 -0.08
CA VAL A 175 -16.86 14.33 -0.82
C VAL A 175 -15.98 13.09 -0.80
N VAL A 176 -16.43 12.03 -0.13
CA VAL A 176 -15.67 10.79 0.01
C VAL A 176 -16.21 9.73 -0.96
N TYR A 177 -15.38 9.37 -1.92
CA TYR A 177 -15.57 8.22 -2.81
C TYR A 177 -14.67 7.07 -2.38
N ARG A 178 -15.15 5.83 -2.51
CA ARG A 178 -14.36 4.63 -2.22
C ARG A 178 -14.33 3.73 -3.45
N THR A 179 -13.13 3.31 -3.86
CA THR A 179 -12.90 2.39 -4.97
C THR A 179 -12.11 1.19 -4.48
N PHE A 180 -12.52 0.00 -4.88
CA PHE A 180 -11.92 -1.26 -4.43
C PHE A 180 -11.26 -1.95 -5.63
N LEU A 181 -10.04 -2.45 -5.42
CA LEU A 181 -9.30 -3.23 -6.41
C LEU A 181 -9.19 -4.67 -5.90
N ASN A 182 -9.55 -5.64 -6.73
CA ASN A 182 -9.47 -7.06 -6.45
C ASN A 182 -8.81 -7.80 -7.64
N SER A 183 -8.27 -8.98 -7.39
CA SER A 183 -7.72 -9.87 -8.43
C SER A 183 -8.79 -10.71 -9.14
N ALA A 184 -10.07 -10.40 -8.94
CA ALA A 184 -11.18 -11.13 -9.53
C ALA A 184 -11.35 -10.75 -11.01
N PRO A 185 -11.93 -11.64 -11.85
CA PRO A 185 -12.19 -11.33 -13.26
C PRO A 185 -13.21 -10.19 -13.46
N SER A 186 -14.01 -9.87 -12.44
CA SER A 186 -14.98 -8.77 -12.49
C SER A 186 -14.46 -7.54 -11.73
N ILE A 187 -14.38 -6.41 -12.45
CA ILE A 187 -14.04 -5.09 -11.87
C ILE A 187 -15.17 -4.47 -11.03
N ARG A 188 -16.38 -5.06 -11.05
CA ARG A 188 -17.57 -4.47 -10.42
C ARG A 188 -17.60 -4.77 -8.93
N ASP A 189 -17.58 -3.71 -8.11
CA ASP A 189 -17.85 -3.80 -6.68
C ASP A 189 -19.07 -2.95 -6.28
N ARG A 190 -20.08 -3.60 -5.71
CA ARG A 190 -21.31 -2.97 -5.22
C ARG A 190 -21.01 -1.94 -4.12
N ARG A 191 -19.93 -2.08 -3.36
CA ARG A 191 -19.52 -1.14 -2.28
C ARG A 191 -19.03 0.21 -2.83
N ALA A 192 -18.50 0.25 -4.06
CA ALA A 192 -17.98 1.48 -4.66
C ALA A 192 -19.07 2.51 -5.01
N ARG A 193 -20.36 2.13 -4.96
CA ARG A 193 -21.48 3.04 -5.22
C ARG A 193 -21.74 4.04 -4.10
N PHE A 194 -21.29 3.75 -2.88
CA PHE A 194 -21.56 4.60 -1.73
C PHE A 194 -20.79 5.92 -1.81
N VAL A 195 -21.50 7.01 -1.60
CA VAL A 195 -20.94 8.36 -1.50
C VAL A 195 -21.25 8.91 -0.12
N THR A 196 -20.28 9.62 0.45
CA THR A 196 -20.44 10.34 1.71
C THR A 196 -20.12 11.82 1.48
N LEU A 197 -21.01 12.70 1.88
CA LEU A 197 -20.77 14.15 2.00
C LEU A 197 -20.53 14.49 3.46
N ARG A 198 -19.53 15.30 3.75
CA ARG A 198 -19.25 15.84 5.09
C ARG A 198 -19.16 17.36 5.02
N ILE A 199 -19.85 18.02 5.94
CA ILE A 199 -19.87 19.48 6.00
C ILE A 199 -19.92 19.95 7.46
N PRO A 200 -19.03 20.87 7.86
CA PRO A 200 -19.16 21.57 9.14
C PRO A 200 -20.36 22.53 9.12
N LEU A 201 -21.26 22.44 10.09
CA LEU A 201 -22.50 23.24 10.09
C LEU A 201 -22.24 24.73 10.31
N SER A 202 -21.19 25.07 11.06
CA SER A 202 -20.67 26.45 11.20
C SER A 202 -20.47 27.19 9.86
N THR A 203 -20.16 26.47 8.77
CA THR A 203 -19.90 27.08 7.46
C THR A 203 -21.18 27.50 6.72
N LEU A 204 -22.33 26.90 7.06
CA LEU A 204 -23.61 27.13 6.40
C LEU A 204 -24.31 28.43 6.86
N LYS A 205 -23.72 29.15 7.83
CA LYS A 205 -24.23 30.42 8.39
C LYS A 205 -25.72 30.33 8.76
N LEU A 206 -26.08 29.30 9.51
CA LEU A 206 -27.45 29.06 9.96
C LEU A 206 -27.71 29.73 11.30
N ASP A 207 -28.89 30.32 11.47
CA ASP A 207 -29.35 30.83 12.77
C ASP A 207 -29.49 29.69 13.77
N LYS A 208 -29.44 30.00 15.08
CA LYS A 208 -29.59 28.98 16.14
C LYS A 208 -30.86 28.13 15.97
N ARG A 209 -31.97 28.76 15.57
CA ARG A 209 -33.24 28.07 15.26
C ARG A 209 -33.08 27.13 14.07
N SER A 210 -32.58 27.65 12.96
CA SER A 210 -32.40 26.93 11.70
C SER A 210 -31.42 25.77 11.85
N HIS A 211 -30.35 25.97 12.62
CA HIS A 211 -29.39 24.93 12.99
C HIS A 211 -30.06 23.76 13.72
N LEU A 212 -30.86 24.05 14.76
CA LEU A 212 -31.61 23.03 15.48
C LEU A 212 -32.68 22.36 14.60
N LYS A 213 -33.36 23.13 13.74
CA LYS A 213 -34.33 22.60 12.78
C LYS A 213 -33.66 21.64 11.80
N LEU A 214 -32.50 22.01 11.26
CA LEU A 214 -31.72 21.17 10.35
C LEU A 214 -31.32 19.86 11.02
N LEU A 215 -30.79 19.90 12.25
CA LEU A 215 -30.43 18.69 13.00
C LEU A 215 -31.66 17.81 13.27
N ARG A 216 -32.82 18.41 13.57
CA ARG A 216 -34.07 17.67 13.76
C ARG A 216 -34.55 17.02 12.46
N LEU A 217 -34.48 17.72 11.33
CA LEU A 217 -34.84 17.19 10.01
C LEU A 217 -33.88 16.07 9.59
N ALA A 218 -32.58 16.28 9.78
CA ALA A 218 -31.56 15.27 9.51
C ALA A 218 -31.76 14.04 10.41
N LYS A 219 -32.18 14.21 11.68
CA LYS A 219 -32.49 13.11 12.59
C LYS A 219 -33.81 12.42 12.28
N SER A 220 -34.86 13.16 11.91
CA SER A 220 -36.20 12.61 11.65
C SER A 220 -36.25 11.85 10.33
N TYR A 221 -35.64 12.40 9.27
CA TYR A 221 -35.55 11.75 7.97
C TYR A 221 -34.35 10.80 7.84
N GLY A 222 -33.29 11.01 8.64
CA GLY A 222 -32.11 10.14 8.67
C GLY A 222 -32.26 8.87 9.50
N PHE A 223 -33.40 8.69 10.19
CA PHE A 223 -33.71 7.45 10.93
C PHE A 223 -34.14 6.29 10.00
N GLU A 224 -34.43 6.56 8.73
CA GLU A 224 -34.36 5.51 7.70
C GLU A 224 -32.89 5.18 7.41
N ARG A 225 -32.32 4.33 8.27
CA ARG A 225 -31.12 3.49 8.07
C ARG A 225 -29.88 4.23 7.54
N ASP A 226 -29.04 4.73 8.46
CA ASP A 226 -27.64 5.15 8.22
C ASP A 226 -27.41 6.26 7.18
N MET A 227 -28.40 7.11 6.90
CA MET A 227 -28.28 8.18 5.90
C MET A 227 -27.59 9.44 6.42
N ALA A 228 -27.90 9.88 7.64
CA ALA A 228 -27.31 11.10 8.21
C ALA A 228 -26.72 10.81 9.60
N GLN A 229 -25.51 11.29 9.84
CA GLN A 229 -24.85 11.24 11.15
C GLN A 229 -24.32 12.63 11.50
N TYR A 230 -24.49 13.05 12.74
CA TYR A 230 -23.96 14.32 13.23
C TYR A 230 -22.94 14.03 14.33
N TYR A 231 -21.73 14.56 14.16
CA TYR A 231 -20.66 14.48 15.15
C TYR A 231 -20.63 15.79 15.94
N ALA A 232 -21.08 15.73 17.19
CA ALA A 232 -21.15 16.90 18.06
C ALA A 232 -19.76 17.48 18.39
N ASP A 233 -18.75 16.61 18.51
CA ASP A 233 -17.38 17.01 18.86
C ASP A 233 -16.75 17.92 17.79
N SER A 234 -17.08 17.70 16.51
CA SER A 234 -16.51 18.42 15.37
C SER A 234 -17.51 19.29 14.61
N ASP A 235 -18.73 19.45 15.13
CA ASP A 235 -19.85 20.16 14.48
C ASP A 235 -20.04 19.77 13.00
N THR A 236 -19.87 18.48 12.69
CA THR A 236 -19.85 17.97 11.31
C THR A 236 -21.07 17.10 11.02
N LEU A 237 -21.80 17.46 9.97
CA LEU A 237 -22.87 16.64 9.42
C LEU A 237 -22.33 15.76 8.30
N GLU A 238 -22.51 14.45 8.45
CA GLU A 238 -22.22 13.44 7.45
C GLU A 238 -23.52 12.93 6.82
N LEU A 239 -23.63 13.02 5.49
CA LEU A 239 -24.72 12.44 4.71
C LEU A 239 -24.17 11.33 3.81
N LYS A 240 -24.82 10.16 3.81
CA LYS A 240 -24.38 8.96 3.10
C LYS A 240 -25.50 8.40 2.25
N SER A 241 -25.19 8.03 1.02
CA SER A 241 -26.14 7.35 0.12
C SER A 241 -25.46 6.25 -0.68
N GLY A 242 -26.20 5.15 -0.86
CA GLY A 242 -25.90 4.07 -1.79
C GLY A 242 -27.16 3.52 -2.43
N ARG A 243 -28.17 4.39 -2.61
CA ARG A 243 -29.50 4.04 -3.16
C ARG A 243 -29.40 3.76 -4.66
N CYS A 244 -28.72 4.61 -5.39
CA CYS A 244 -28.55 4.49 -6.83
C CYS A 244 -27.39 3.52 -7.18
N PRO A 245 -27.45 2.83 -8.33
CA PRO A 245 -26.35 1.97 -8.78
C PRO A 245 -25.05 2.72 -9.06
N VAL A 246 -25.12 3.95 -9.58
CA VAL A 246 -23.95 4.74 -10.01
C VAL A 246 -23.58 5.79 -8.96
N LYS A 247 -22.28 5.93 -8.66
CA LYS A 247 -21.77 6.91 -7.68
C LYS A 247 -22.14 8.36 -8.00
N ARG A 248 -22.18 8.73 -9.29
CA ARG A 248 -22.58 10.08 -9.75
C ARG A 248 -24.00 10.42 -9.32
N GLN A 249 -24.94 9.49 -9.52
CA GLN A 249 -26.33 9.67 -9.10
C GLN A 249 -26.47 9.80 -7.58
N ASN A 250 -25.71 9.00 -6.82
CA ASN A 250 -25.70 9.15 -5.35
C ASN A 250 -25.11 10.49 -4.90
N TYR A 251 -24.10 11.01 -5.59
CA TYR A 251 -23.58 12.35 -5.33
C TYR A 251 -24.62 13.43 -5.63
N ASP A 252 -25.24 13.40 -6.82
CA ASP A 252 -26.26 14.38 -7.23
C ASP A 252 -27.46 14.35 -6.25
N TYR A 253 -27.88 13.16 -5.83
CA TYR A 253 -28.92 12.98 -4.82
C TYR A 253 -28.53 13.57 -3.46
N LEU A 254 -27.31 13.32 -2.97
CA LEU A 254 -26.87 13.86 -1.69
C LEU A 254 -26.73 15.39 -1.73
N THR A 255 -26.27 15.94 -2.83
CA THR A 255 -26.22 17.39 -3.06
C THR A 255 -27.63 17.97 -3.00
N TYR A 256 -28.59 17.37 -3.71
CA TYR A 256 -30.00 17.76 -3.64
C TYR A 256 -30.55 17.70 -2.21
N VAL A 257 -30.32 16.61 -1.48
CA VAL A 257 -30.78 16.45 -0.09
C VAL A 257 -30.16 17.52 0.82
N LEU A 258 -28.87 17.80 0.69
CA LEU A 258 -28.21 18.86 1.45
C LEU A 258 -28.85 20.22 1.15
N THR A 259 -29.08 20.55 -0.13
CA THR A 259 -29.74 21.79 -0.53
C THR A 259 -31.14 21.90 0.08
N VAL A 260 -31.97 20.87 -0.06
CA VAL A 260 -33.34 20.86 0.53
C VAL A 260 -33.30 21.01 2.04
N LEU A 261 -32.44 20.26 2.74
CA LEU A 261 -32.30 20.37 4.20
C LEU A 261 -31.91 21.79 4.62
N THR A 262 -30.99 22.42 3.89
CA THR A 262 -30.57 23.80 4.21
C THR A 262 -31.68 24.81 3.95
N MET A 263 -32.43 24.68 2.85
CA MET A 263 -33.55 25.58 2.53
C MET A 263 -34.70 25.43 3.53
N GLU A 264 -35.16 24.20 3.77
CA GLU A 264 -36.25 23.90 4.71
C GLU A 264 -35.88 24.27 6.14
N SER A 265 -34.60 24.22 6.50
CA SER A 265 -34.15 24.66 7.82
C SER A 265 -34.35 26.16 8.07
N LYS A 266 -34.30 26.97 7.00
CA LYS A 266 -34.46 28.43 7.05
C LYS A 266 -35.93 28.88 7.01
N VAL A 267 -36.82 28.02 6.51
CA VAL A 267 -38.26 28.30 6.50
C VAL A 267 -38.77 28.39 7.94
N THR A 268 -39.48 29.47 8.25
CA THR A 268 -40.03 29.76 9.57
C THR A 268 -41.20 28.90 9.96
#